data_AF-W7WDD1-F1
#
_entry.id   AF-W7WDD1-F1
#
_cell.length_a   1.000
_cell.length_b   1.000
_cell.length_c   1.000
_cell.angle_alpha   90.00
_cell.angle_beta   90.00
_cell.angle_gamma   90.00
#
_symmetry.space_group_name_H-M   'P 1'
#
loop_
_entity.id
_entity.type
_entity.pdbx_description
1 polymer ?
#
loop_
_entity_poly.entity_id
_entity_poly.type
_entity_poly.pdbx_seq_one_letter_code
_entity_poly.pdbx_strand_id
1 'polypeptide(L)'
;MHPSALLDLASELLRAVLKLDAPADGVVSAYFREHRSLGHRERHALAETVYAVLRRRLLFQHLAQSGQGSMERRLVLLGWQGGDGILQAHASPPEREWLARARAIDVDTLPEKLRHNLPDWLATPLKGVLGESEFWALAASSMLLRRSICA
;
A
#
# COMPACT_ATOMS: atom_id res chain seq x y z
N MET A 1 -5.63 -17.72 14.44
CA MET A 1 -4.55 -17.76 13.44
C MET A 1 -3.32 -17.07 14.03
N HIS A 2 -2.09 -17.45 13.68
CA HIS A 2 -0.89 -16.79 14.23
C HIS A 2 -0.69 -15.42 13.58
N PRO A 3 -0.42 -14.32 14.32
CA PRO A 3 -0.35 -12.99 13.72
C PRO A 3 0.85 -12.77 12.78
N SER A 4 1.90 -13.62 12.84
CA SER A 4 2.95 -13.66 11.81
C SER A 4 2.42 -14.04 10.45
N ALA A 5 1.47 -14.99 10.40
CA ALA A 5 0.87 -15.47 9.17
C ALA A 5 0.04 -14.38 8.47
N LEU A 6 -0.40 -13.33 9.18
CA LEU A 6 -1.18 -12.25 8.56
C LEU A 6 -0.38 -11.44 7.54
N LEU A 7 0.89 -11.16 7.82
CA LEU A 7 1.76 -10.46 6.87
C LEU A 7 2.06 -11.33 5.64
N ASP A 8 2.20 -12.63 5.83
CA ASP A 8 2.44 -13.58 4.75
C ASP A 8 1.19 -13.76 3.88
N LEU A 9 0.01 -13.91 4.50
CA LEU A 9 -1.27 -13.97 3.78
C LEU A 9 -1.58 -12.67 3.03
N ALA A 10 -1.25 -11.51 3.62
CA ALA A 10 -1.36 -10.24 2.92
C ALA A 10 -0.41 -10.17 1.72
N SER A 11 0.80 -10.72 1.84
CA SER A 11 1.78 -10.77 0.75
C SER A 11 1.34 -11.71 -0.37
N GLU A 12 0.71 -12.84 -0.02
CA GLU A 12 0.12 -13.79 -0.96
C GLU A 12 -1.07 -13.17 -1.71
N LEU A 13 -2.02 -12.59 -0.98
CA LEU A 13 -3.16 -11.89 -1.58
C LEU A 13 -2.70 -10.75 -2.49
N LEU A 14 -1.74 -9.94 -2.04
CA LEU A 14 -1.19 -8.85 -2.86
C LEU A 14 -0.51 -9.39 -4.12
N ARG A 15 0.24 -10.51 -4.02
CA ARG A 15 0.82 -11.18 -5.20
C ARG A 15 -0.25 -11.57 -6.21
N ALA A 16 -1.37 -12.14 -5.76
CA ALA A 16 -2.47 -12.52 -6.64
C ALA A 16 -3.11 -11.29 -7.31
N VAL A 17 -3.36 -10.22 -6.55
CA VAL A 17 -3.94 -8.98 -7.06
C VAL A 17 -3.03 -8.28 -8.08
N LEU A 18 -1.71 -8.29 -7.84
CA LEU A 18 -0.73 -7.66 -8.72
C LEU A 18 -0.49 -8.40 -10.05
N LYS A 19 -1.09 -9.59 -10.25
CA LYS A 19 -1.13 -10.24 -11.57
C LYS A 19 -2.03 -9.50 -12.56
N LEU A 20 -3.03 -8.75 -12.05
CA LEU A 20 -3.99 -7.99 -12.84
C LEU A 20 -4.84 -8.84 -13.82
N ASP A 21 -5.02 -10.13 -13.54
CA ASP A 21 -5.83 -11.06 -14.36
C ASP A 21 -7.35 -10.85 -14.19
N ALA A 22 -7.76 -10.19 -13.11
CA ALA A 22 -9.16 -9.93 -12.76
C ALA A 22 -9.29 -8.66 -11.90
N PRO A 23 -10.50 -8.08 -11.73
CA PRO A 23 -10.71 -6.97 -10.82
C PRO A 23 -10.27 -7.30 -9.39
N ALA A 24 -9.58 -6.36 -8.73
CA ALA A 24 -9.01 -6.57 -7.40
C ALA A 24 -10.07 -7.07 -6.38
N ASP A 25 -11.25 -6.45 -6.36
CA ASP A 25 -12.36 -6.83 -5.48
C ASP A 25 -12.81 -8.29 -5.68
N GLY A 26 -12.79 -8.77 -6.92
CA GLY A 26 -13.10 -10.15 -7.28
C GLY A 26 -12.05 -11.12 -6.73
N VAL A 27 -10.76 -10.79 -6.89
CA VAL A 27 -9.64 -11.57 -6.36
C VAL A 27 -9.68 -11.63 -4.84
N VAL A 28 -9.89 -10.49 -4.17
CA VAL A 28 -10.00 -10.39 -2.70
C VAL A 28 -11.17 -11.23 -2.19
N SER A 29 -12.33 -11.13 -2.85
CA SER A 29 -13.52 -11.89 -2.49
C SER A 29 -13.32 -13.40 -2.68
N ALA A 30 -12.65 -13.82 -3.76
CA ALA A 30 -12.30 -15.23 -3.99
C ALA A 30 -11.35 -15.75 -2.91
N TYR A 31 -10.28 -15.00 -2.62
CA TYR A 31 -9.30 -15.35 -1.61
C TYR A 31 -9.93 -15.59 -0.23
N PHE A 32 -10.85 -14.73 0.20
CA PHE A 32 -11.54 -14.90 1.48
C PHE A 32 -12.59 -16.03 1.51
N ARG A 33 -13.07 -16.49 0.36
CA ARG A 33 -13.92 -17.70 0.27
C ARG A 33 -13.10 -18.97 0.45
N GLU A 34 -11.85 -18.97 -0.01
CA GLU A 34 -10.89 -20.07 0.19
C GLU A 34 -10.34 -20.08 1.62
N HIS A 35 -10.15 -18.91 2.23
CA HIS A 35 -9.63 -18.74 3.58
C HIS A 35 -10.75 -18.52 4.63
N ARG A 36 -11.63 -19.51 4.81
CA ARG A 36 -12.80 -19.40 5.72
C ARG A 36 -12.46 -19.21 7.19
N SER A 37 -11.26 -19.64 7.62
CA SER A 37 -10.77 -19.48 8.99
C SER A 37 -10.47 -18.04 9.38
N LEU A 38 -10.34 -17.12 8.41
CA LEU A 38 -10.10 -15.70 8.68
C LEU A 38 -11.32 -15.04 9.29
N GLY A 39 -11.14 -14.45 10.47
CA GLY A 39 -12.13 -13.62 11.14
C GLY A 39 -12.29 -12.26 10.49
N HIS A 40 -13.34 -11.53 10.89
CA HIS A 40 -13.68 -10.23 10.31
C HIS A 40 -12.53 -9.20 10.37
N ARG A 41 -11.86 -9.10 11.51
CA ARG A 41 -10.73 -8.17 11.71
C ARG A 41 -9.53 -8.49 10.80
N GLU A 42 -9.23 -9.78 10.64
CA GLU A 42 -8.12 -10.24 9.80
C GLU A 42 -8.41 -9.95 8.33
N ARG A 43 -9.63 -10.24 7.86
CA ARG A 43 -10.08 -9.89 6.50
C ARG A 43 -10.01 -8.39 6.24
N HIS A 44 -10.45 -7.58 7.20
CA HIS A 44 -10.37 -6.12 7.10
C HIS A 44 -8.91 -5.65 6.96
N ALA A 45 -8.01 -6.14 7.82
CA ALA A 45 -6.59 -5.78 7.75
C ALA A 45 -5.95 -6.16 6.39
N LEU A 46 -6.23 -7.36 5.88
CA LEU A 46 -5.73 -7.82 4.59
C LEU A 46 -6.26 -6.97 3.43
N ALA A 47 -7.57 -6.75 3.38
CA ALA A 47 -8.21 -5.98 2.31
C ALA A 47 -7.74 -4.52 2.30
N GLU A 48 -7.77 -3.85 3.45
CA GLU A 48 -7.33 -2.46 3.56
C GLU A 48 -5.84 -2.31 3.23
N THR A 49 -5.00 -3.28 3.60
CA THR A 49 -3.58 -3.29 3.20
C THR A 49 -3.44 -3.35 1.68
N VAL A 50 -4.15 -4.25 1.02
CA VAL A 50 -4.12 -4.38 -0.44
C VAL A 50 -4.56 -3.07 -1.12
N TYR A 51 -5.69 -2.50 -0.71
CA TYR A 51 -6.16 -1.26 -1.32
C TYR A 51 -5.27 -0.06 -0.97
N ALA A 52 -4.68 -0.02 0.23
CA ALA A 52 -3.69 0.99 0.58
C ALA A 52 -2.47 0.93 -0.35
N VAL A 53 -2.03 -0.27 -0.73
CA VAL A 53 -0.95 -0.47 -1.70
C VAL A 53 -1.37 -0.06 -3.10
N LEU A 54 -2.55 -0.48 -3.58
CA LEU A 54 -3.02 -0.13 -4.92
C LEU A 54 -3.21 1.39 -5.09
N ARG A 55 -3.80 2.07 -4.10
CA ARG A 55 -4.04 3.52 -4.13
C ARG A 55 -2.75 4.35 -4.13
N ARG A 56 -1.64 3.81 -3.63
CA ARG A 56 -0.33 4.49 -3.54
C ARG A 56 0.78 3.72 -4.25
N ARG A 57 0.42 2.99 -5.32
CA ARG A 57 1.30 2.01 -5.96
C ARG A 57 2.65 2.59 -6.40
N LEU A 58 2.68 3.75 -7.06
CA LEU A 58 3.92 4.34 -7.56
C LEU A 58 4.84 4.75 -6.40
N LEU A 59 4.27 5.42 -5.38
CA LEU A 59 5.01 5.81 -4.18
C LEU A 59 5.58 4.58 -3.45
N PHE A 60 4.74 3.58 -3.14
CA PHE A 60 5.20 2.41 -2.41
C PHE A 60 6.18 1.56 -3.21
N GLN A 61 6.02 1.45 -4.53
CA GLN A 61 7.02 0.80 -5.37
C GLN A 61 8.37 1.51 -5.33
N HIS A 62 8.38 2.84 -5.31
CA HIS A 62 9.61 3.62 -5.17
C HIS A 62 10.28 3.36 -3.81
N LEU A 63 9.53 3.44 -2.71
CA LEU A 63 10.05 3.20 -1.36
C LEU A 63 10.53 1.74 -1.17
N ALA A 64 9.84 0.79 -1.81
CA ALA A 64 10.15 -0.64 -1.79
C ALA A 64 11.33 -1.06 -2.68
N GLN A 65 12.00 -0.14 -3.39
CA GLN A 65 13.20 -0.49 -4.19
C GLN A 65 14.33 -1.01 -3.30
N SER A 66 14.44 -0.47 -2.08
CA SER A 66 15.41 -0.91 -1.07
C SER A 66 14.80 -1.93 -0.10
N GLY A 67 15.60 -2.44 0.85
CA GLY A 67 15.15 -3.40 1.84
C GLY A 67 15.31 -4.86 1.39
N GLN A 68 14.99 -5.77 2.30
CA GLN A 68 15.15 -7.22 2.10
C GLN A 68 13.79 -7.91 1.92
N GLY A 69 13.81 -9.13 1.38
CA GLY A 69 12.62 -9.93 1.14
C GLY A 69 11.95 -9.66 -0.20
N SER A 70 10.80 -10.30 -0.41
CA SER A 70 10.04 -10.16 -1.66
C SER A 70 9.48 -8.74 -1.82
N MET A 71 9.22 -8.33 -3.07
CA MET A 71 8.60 -7.04 -3.36
C MET A 71 7.23 -6.92 -2.65
N GLU A 72 6.43 -7.97 -2.66
CA GLU A 72 5.10 -7.98 -2.05
C GLU A 72 5.17 -7.83 -0.53
N ARG A 73 6.15 -8.47 0.13
CA ARG A 73 6.34 -8.31 1.57
C ARG A 73 6.72 -6.87 1.93
N ARG A 74 7.63 -6.25 1.17
CA ARG A 74 7.99 -4.84 1.36
C ARG A 74 6.78 -3.91 1.16
N LEU A 75 5.97 -4.14 0.13
CA LEU A 75 4.75 -3.37 -0.12
C LEU A 75 3.72 -3.55 1.00
N VAL A 76 3.53 -4.77 1.50
CA VAL A 76 2.65 -5.07 2.64
C VAL A 76 3.12 -4.35 3.89
N LEU A 77 4.42 -4.36 4.21
CA LEU A 77 4.96 -3.67 5.38
C LEU A 77 4.76 -2.14 5.29
N LEU A 78 4.92 -1.55 4.10
CA LEU A 78 4.66 -0.13 3.86
C LEU A 78 3.17 0.22 3.98
N GLY A 79 2.30 -0.64 3.46
CA GLY A 79 0.86 -0.40 3.37
C GLY A 79 0.03 -0.96 4.53
N TRP A 80 0.63 -1.63 5.51
CA TRP A 80 -0.08 -2.44 6.51
C TRP A 80 -1.17 -1.66 7.26
N GLN A 81 -2.37 -2.24 7.33
CA GLN A 81 -3.55 -1.64 7.99
C GLN A 81 -4.06 -2.47 9.19
N GLY A 82 -3.32 -3.49 9.64
CA GLY A 82 -3.70 -4.34 10.77
C GLY A 82 -3.11 -3.94 12.12
N GLY A 83 -2.61 -2.70 12.25
CA GLY A 83 -2.02 -2.15 13.47
C GLY A 83 -0.52 -2.42 13.63
N ASP A 84 0.17 -1.47 14.27
CA ASP A 84 1.63 -1.47 14.43
C ASP A 84 2.14 -2.61 15.32
N GLY A 85 1.33 -3.10 16.27
CA GLY A 85 1.71 -4.22 17.14
C GLY A 85 2.11 -5.49 16.36
N ILE A 86 1.45 -5.76 15.23
CA ILE A 86 1.79 -6.89 14.36
C ILE A 86 3.12 -6.65 13.65
N LEU A 87 3.39 -5.42 13.18
CA LEU A 87 4.67 -5.08 12.58
C LEU A 87 5.81 -5.23 13.59
N GLN A 88 5.62 -4.76 14.82
CA GLN A 88 6.64 -4.87 15.86
C GLN A 88 6.92 -6.34 16.23
N ALA A 89 5.87 -7.16 16.35
CA ALA A 89 5.99 -8.56 16.74
C ALA A 89 6.50 -9.48 15.62
N HIS A 90 6.24 -9.16 14.34
CA HIS A 90 6.41 -10.13 13.24
C HIS A 90 7.23 -9.65 12.04
N ALA A 91 7.55 -8.36 11.94
CA ALA A 91 8.63 -7.94 11.06
C ALA A 91 9.97 -8.26 11.72
N SER A 92 10.97 -8.67 10.95
CA SER A 92 12.33 -8.88 11.41
C SER A 92 13.01 -7.53 11.77
N PRO A 93 14.08 -7.54 12.58
CA PRO A 93 14.85 -6.33 12.86
C PRO A 93 15.24 -5.50 11.62
N PRO A 94 15.84 -6.08 10.55
CA PRO A 94 16.20 -5.30 9.36
C PRO A 94 14.98 -4.75 8.61
N GLU A 95 13.85 -5.45 8.62
CA GLU A 95 12.60 -4.95 8.03
C GLU A 95 12.06 -3.74 8.79
N ARG A 96 12.08 -3.77 10.13
CA ARG A 96 11.63 -2.63 10.95
C ARG A 96 12.52 -1.41 10.76
N GLU A 97 13.83 -1.59 10.75
CA GLU A 97 14.78 -0.50 10.50
C GLU A 97 14.60 0.12 9.11
N TRP A 98 14.43 -0.73 8.09
CA TRP A 98 14.13 -0.26 6.74
C TRP A 98 12.79 0.47 6.67
N LEU A 99 11.74 -0.08 7.28
CA LEU A 99 10.42 0.54 7.30
C LEU A 99 10.44 1.91 7.97
N ALA A 100 11.17 2.05 9.09
CA ALA A 100 11.35 3.33 9.77
C ALA A 100 12.04 4.36 8.86
N ARG A 101 13.12 3.97 8.16
CA ARG A 101 13.79 4.85 7.18
C ARG A 101 12.87 5.23 6.03
N ALA A 102 12.12 4.27 5.49
CA ALA A 102 11.21 4.50 4.38
C ALA A 102 10.06 5.44 4.75
N ARG A 103 9.50 5.30 5.96
CA ARG A 103 8.45 6.19 6.50
C ARG A 103 8.97 7.59 6.84
N ALA A 104 10.27 7.76 7.07
CA ALA A 104 10.89 9.05 7.35
C ALA A 104 11.22 9.90 6.11
N ILE A 105 11.04 9.34 4.90
CA ILE A 105 11.26 10.09 3.65
C ILE A 105 10.19 11.17 3.48
N ASP A 106 10.63 12.41 3.31
CA ASP A 106 9.74 13.51 2.99
C ASP A 106 9.22 13.38 1.55
N VAL A 107 7.94 13.04 1.42
CA VAL A 107 7.28 12.84 0.13
C VAL A 107 7.27 14.11 -0.71
N ASP A 108 7.31 15.31 -0.12
CA ASP A 108 7.30 16.55 -0.89
C ASP A 108 8.62 16.85 -1.60
N THR A 109 9.70 16.18 -1.20
CA THR A 109 11.00 16.21 -1.89
C THR A 109 11.09 15.25 -3.08
N LEU A 110 10.12 14.33 -3.21
CA LEU A 110 10.09 13.35 -4.29
C LEU A 110 9.60 13.97 -5.61
N PRO A 111 9.95 13.37 -6.76
CA PRO A 111 9.39 13.76 -8.05
C PRO A 111 7.86 13.83 -8.02
N GLU A 112 7.27 14.80 -8.72
CA GLU A 112 5.82 15.06 -8.71
C GLU A 112 4.98 13.83 -8.97
N LYS A 113 5.44 12.96 -9.88
CA LYS A 113 4.79 11.68 -10.23
C LYS A 113 4.53 10.80 -9.01
N LEU A 114 5.46 10.77 -8.06
CA LEU A 114 5.32 10.00 -6.81
C LEU A 114 4.44 10.72 -5.80
N ARG A 115 4.38 12.06 -5.88
CA ARG A 115 3.58 12.91 -5.00
C ARG A 115 2.10 12.86 -5.33
N HIS A 116 1.71 12.89 -6.61
CA HIS A 116 0.32 12.78 -7.05
C HIS A 116 -0.08 11.33 -7.41
N ASN A 117 0.86 10.39 -7.51
CA ASN A 117 0.62 8.95 -7.71
C ASN A 117 -0.36 8.63 -8.87
N LEU A 118 -0.28 9.39 -9.96
CA LEU A 118 -1.07 9.17 -11.18
C LEU A 118 -0.14 8.75 -12.31
N PRO A 119 -0.59 7.91 -13.25
CA PRO A 119 0.17 7.64 -14.46
C PRO A 119 0.21 8.87 -15.36
N ASP A 120 1.29 9.00 -16.15
CA ASP A 120 1.55 10.20 -16.95
C ASP A 120 0.44 10.49 -17.96
N TRP A 121 -0.13 9.44 -18.56
CA TRP A 121 -1.24 9.54 -19.50
C TRP A 121 -2.50 10.20 -18.90
N LEU A 122 -2.65 10.19 -17.58
CA LEU A 122 -3.77 10.83 -16.88
C LEU A 122 -3.35 12.17 -16.26
N ALA A 123 -2.14 12.24 -15.69
CA ALA A 123 -1.65 13.45 -15.02
C ALA A 123 -1.50 14.62 -15.99
N THR A 124 -0.93 14.38 -17.18
CA THR A 124 -0.70 15.43 -18.19
C THR A 124 -2.00 16.09 -18.68
N PRO A 125 -3.02 15.36 -19.16
CA PRO A 125 -4.26 15.99 -19.60
C PRO A 125 -5.02 16.64 -18.44
N LEU A 126 -5.03 16.05 -17.23
CA LEU A 126 -5.69 16.66 -16.08
C LEU A 126 -5.05 17.99 -15.67
N LYS A 127 -3.72 18.06 -15.66
CA LYS A 127 -2.99 19.32 -15.42
C LYS A 127 -3.29 20.36 -16.49
N GLY A 128 -3.41 19.95 -17.75
CA GLY A 128 -3.75 20.84 -18.85
C GLY A 128 -5.15 21.45 -18.73
N VAL A 129 -6.12 20.69 -18.20
CA VAL A 129 -7.52 21.15 -18.04
C VAL A 129 -7.72 21.97 -16.77
N LEU A 130 -7.17 21.53 -15.64
CA LEU A 130 -7.39 22.15 -14.32
C LEU A 130 -6.41 23.28 -14.01
N GLY A 131 -5.26 23.32 -14.70
CA GLY A 131 -4.13 24.13 -14.27
C GLY A 131 -3.46 23.57 -13.01
N GLU A 132 -2.36 24.18 -12.59
CA GLU A 132 -1.47 23.62 -11.57
C GLU A 132 -2.09 23.58 -10.17
N SER A 133 -2.70 24.69 -9.73
CA SER A 133 -3.27 24.80 -8.37
C SER A 133 -4.42 23.82 -8.13
N GLU A 134 -5.40 23.77 -9.04
CA GLU A 134 -6.56 22.89 -8.91
C GLU A 134 -6.18 21.41 -9.07
N PHE A 135 -5.21 21.09 -9.94
CA PHE A 135 -4.67 19.75 -10.04
C PHE A 135 -4.09 19.27 -8.71
N TRP A 136 -3.27 20.10 -8.06
CA TRP A 136 -2.67 19.74 -6.78
C TRP A 136 -3.70 19.68 -5.65
N ALA A 137 -4.73 20.53 -5.66
CA ALA A 137 -5.86 20.42 -4.73
C ALA A 137 -6.62 19.09 -4.91
N LEU A 138 -6.87 18.68 -6.16
CA LEU A 138 -7.49 17.41 -6.48
C LEU A 138 -6.61 16.23 -6.05
N ALA A 139 -5.33 16.26 -6.39
CA ALA A 139 -4.36 15.24 -6.01
C ALA A 139 -4.31 15.07 -4.49
N ALA A 140 -4.22 16.17 -3.74
CA ALA A 140 -4.27 16.16 -2.29
C ALA A 140 -5.56 15.51 -1.77
N SER A 141 -6.72 15.89 -2.30
CA SER A 141 -8.03 15.35 -1.91
C SER A 141 -8.14 13.84 -2.13
N SER A 142 -7.72 13.36 -3.30
CA SER A 142 -7.70 11.93 -3.62
C SER A 142 -6.72 11.14 -2.73
N MET A 143 -5.74 11.82 -2.14
CA MET A 143 -4.75 11.28 -1.22
C MET A 143 -5.04 11.54 0.26
N LEU A 144 -6.14 12.19 0.62
CA LEU A 144 -6.43 12.60 2.01
C LEU A 144 -6.58 11.44 3.02
N LEU A 145 -6.50 10.17 2.56
CA LEU A 145 -6.13 9.02 3.40
C LEU A 145 -4.66 9.06 3.93
N ARG A 146 -3.90 10.14 3.68
CA ARG A 146 -2.60 10.43 4.32
C ARG A 146 -2.67 10.50 5.85
N ARG A 147 -3.85 10.72 6.46
CA ARG A 147 -3.97 10.92 7.91
C ARG A 147 -3.96 9.65 8.78
N SER A 148 -3.98 8.44 8.21
CA SER A 148 -4.02 7.20 9.01
C SER A 148 -2.69 6.44 9.12
N ILE A 149 -1.57 7.02 8.67
CA ILE A 149 -0.23 6.39 8.82
C ILE A 149 0.51 6.89 10.07
N CYS A 150 0.01 7.94 10.74
CA CYS A 150 0.57 8.45 11.98
C CYS A 150 -0.54 8.64 13.03
N ALA A 151 -1.06 7.54 13.57
CA ALA A 151 -1.77 7.51 14.84
C ALA A 151 -1.67 6.09 15.44
#